data_AF-A0A558A6P4-F1
#
_entry.id   AF-A0A558A6P4-F1
#
_cell.length_a   1.000
_cell.length_b   1.000
_cell.length_c   1.000
_cell.angle_alpha   90.00
_cell.angle_beta   90.00
_cell.angle_gamma   90.00
#
_symmetry.space_group_name_H-M   'P 1'
#
loop_
_entity.id
_entity.type
_entity.pdbx_description
1 polymer ?
#
loop_
_entity_poly.entity_id
_entity_poly.type
_entity_poly.pdbx_seq_one_letter_code
_entity_poly.pdbx_strand_id
1 'polypeptide(L)'
;MSGMPAWFRREPDADTDDPTGQIPAVHMAQIIEEADGTAESPDASDADVETVLTRALADRQALIQLCLYALDRARSGGVVERIEQGLAGIGVTAVRPDGQRFDPSCHEAGGAVLTDDPALDGVVAETEVVGFADHEQLLRAPVVTVYTKR
;
A
#
# COMPACT_ATOMS: atom_id res chain seq x y z
N MET A 1 10.76 47.81 51.92
CA MET A 1 12.19 47.89 51.54
C MET A 1 12.55 46.60 50.82
N SER A 2 12.69 46.66 49.50
CA SER A 2 13.50 45.73 48.71
C SER A 2 13.80 46.45 47.40
N GLY A 3 15.07 46.84 47.23
CA GLY A 3 15.51 47.70 46.13
C GLY A 3 15.66 46.91 44.83
N MET A 4 15.14 47.47 43.74
CA MET A 4 15.42 46.96 42.40
C MET A 4 16.83 47.40 41.95
N PRO A 5 17.60 46.52 41.26
CA PRO A 5 19.00 46.77 40.94
C PRO A 5 19.25 47.73 39.78
N ALA A 6 20.46 48.31 39.79
CA ALA A 6 20.94 49.46 39.02
C ALA A 6 21.39 49.17 37.57
N TRP A 7 20.54 48.54 36.75
CA TRP A 7 20.85 48.23 35.35
C TRP A 7 19.80 48.77 34.36
N PHE A 8 18.82 49.53 34.85
CA PHE A 8 17.94 50.36 34.04
C PHE A 8 18.65 51.67 33.65
N ARG A 9 19.55 51.60 32.66
CA ARG A 9 19.88 52.75 31.82
C ARG A 9 19.71 52.32 30.38
N ARG A 10 18.54 52.62 29.83
CA ARG A 10 18.25 52.53 28.39
C ARG A 10 18.74 53.84 27.78
N GLU A 11 19.81 53.78 27.01
CA GLU A 11 20.18 54.87 26.09
C GLU A 11 19.19 54.87 24.91
N PRO A 12 18.75 56.05 24.43
CA PRO A 12 17.90 56.13 23.26
C PRO A 12 18.78 55.99 22.02
N ASP A 13 18.96 54.76 21.54
CA ASP A 13 19.51 54.58 20.20
C ASP A 13 18.50 55.09 19.18
N ALA A 14 19.00 56.02 18.38
CA ALA A 14 18.25 56.74 17.39
C ALA A 14 17.65 55.78 16.38
N ASP A 15 16.37 56.00 16.15
CA ASP A 15 15.56 55.50 15.05
C ASP A 15 16.29 55.71 13.72
N THR A 16 16.83 54.61 13.19
CA THR A 16 17.04 54.44 11.77
C THR A 16 16.53 53.04 11.45
N ASP A 17 15.22 52.95 11.18
CA ASP A 17 14.61 51.87 10.42
C ASP A 17 15.11 51.96 8.96
N ASP A 18 16.41 51.81 8.79
CA ASP A 18 17.09 51.77 7.51
C ASP A 18 17.09 50.30 7.09
N PRO A 19 16.43 49.93 5.98
CA PRO A 19 16.26 48.53 5.60
C PRO A 19 17.64 47.90 5.43
N THR A 20 17.96 46.92 6.28
CA THR A 20 19.30 46.33 6.49
C THR A 20 19.81 45.49 5.30
N GLY A 21 19.44 45.82 4.07
CA GLY A 21 19.88 45.07 2.91
C GLY A 21 19.32 45.60 1.60
N GLN A 22 19.69 46.82 1.21
CA GLN A 22 19.64 47.15 -0.20
C GLN A 22 20.88 46.54 -0.87
N ILE A 23 20.70 45.38 -1.50
CA ILE A 23 21.72 44.83 -2.39
C ILE A 23 21.81 45.77 -3.59
N PRO A 24 22.97 46.41 -3.86
CA PRO A 24 23.14 47.22 -5.05
C PRO A 24 22.73 46.42 -6.29
N ALA A 25 22.02 47.01 -7.25
CA ALA A 25 21.55 46.30 -8.45
C ALA A 25 22.68 45.57 -9.21
N VAL A 26 23.91 46.08 -9.09
CA VAL A 26 25.15 45.46 -9.58
C VAL A 26 25.49 44.14 -8.88
N HIS A 27 25.28 44.05 -7.57
CA HIS A 27 25.37 42.79 -6.82
C HIS A 27 24.19 41.87 -7.10
N MET A 28 23.00 42.39 -7.42
CA MET A 28 21.86 41.56 -7.82
C MET A 28 22.17 40.80 -9.11
N ALA A 29 22.79 41.47 -10.10
CA ALA A 29 23.21 40.84 -11.35
C ALA A 29 24.27 39.75 -11.12
N GLN A 30 25.27 40.01 -10.26
CA GLN A 30 26.28 39.01 -9.89
C GLN A 30 25.68 37.83 -9.12
N ILE A 31 24.73 38.07 -8.20
CA ILE A 31 24.06 36.99 -7.47
C ILE A 31 23.19 36.15 -8.41
N ILE A 32 22.56 36.74 -9.43
CA ILE A 32 21.80 36.00 -10.45
C ILE A 32 22.75 35.22 -11.38
N GLU A 33 23.95 35.73 -11.64
CA GLU A 33 24.98 35.09 -12.47
C GLU A 33 25.72 33.95 -11.72
N GLU A 34 25.94 34.11 -10.41
CA GLU A 34 26.60 33.13 -9.53
C GLU A 34 25.62 32.12 -8.92
N ALA A 35 24.33 32.46 -8.83
CA ALA A 35 23.30 31.48 -8.54
C ALA A 35 23.18 30.57 -9.76
N ASP A 36 23.93 29.47 -9.73
CA ASP A 36 23.61 28.26 -10.47
C ASP A 36 22.20 27.87 -10.02
N GLY A 37 21.20 28.42 -10.73
CA GLY A 37 19.79 28.30 -10.39
C GLY A 37 19.50 26.84 -10.14
N THR A 38 18.74 26.52 -9.08
CA THR A 38 18.46 25.15 -8.65
C THR A 38 18.31 24.25 -9.86
N ALA A 39 19.38 23.52 -10.20
CA ALA A 39 19.43 22.82 -11.47
C ALA A 39 18.20 21.94 -11.52
N GLU A 40 17.45 22.02 -12.62
CA GLU A 40 16.30 21.14 -12.83
C GLU A 40 16.77 19.74 -12.49
N SER A 41 16.17 19.15 -11.44
CA SER A 41 16.48 17.76 -11.10
C SER A 41 16.25 16.97 -12.37
N PRO A 42 17.19 16.10 -12.79
CA PRO A 42 17.02 15.36 -14.03
C PRO A 42 15.67 14.65 -13.94
N ASP A 43 14.78 15.01 -14.85
CA ASP A 43 13.43 14.45 -14.90
C ASP A 43 13.59 12.92 -14.97
N ALA A 44 12.84 12.18 -14.15
CA ALA A 44 13.04 10.74 -14.04
C ALA A 44 12.90 10.12 -15.42
N SER A 45 13.94 9.41 -15.88
CA SER A 45 13.87 8.78 -17.20
C SER A 45 12.82 7.65 -17.17
N ASP A 46 12.16 7.37 -18.29
CA ASP A 46 11.19 6.27 -18.40
C ASP A 46 11.78 4.94 -17.91
N ALA A 47 13.09 4.73 -18.12
CA ALA A 47 13.81 3.55 -17.65
C ALA A 47 13.94 3.49 -16.13
N ASP A 48 14.15 4.64 -15.47
CA ASP A 48 14.21 4.71 -14.01
C ASP A 48 12.82 4.44 -13.41
N VAL A 49 11.76 4.99 -14.01
CA VAL A 49 10.37 4.76 -13.58
C VAL A 49 9.99 3.28 -13.71
N GLU A 50 10.29 2.65 -14.84
CA GLU A 50 10.00 1.22 -15.06
C GLU A 50 10.73 0.32 -14.06
N THR A 51 11.99 0.66 -13.75
CA THR A 51 12.79 -0.08 -12.76
C THR A 51 12.17 0.03 -11.36
N VAL A 52 11.75 1.24 -10.95
CA VAL A 52 11.09 1.47 -9.66
C VAL A 52 9.74 0.77 -9.59
N LEU A 53 8.94 0.81 -10.66
CA LEU A 53 7.65 0.14 -10.73
C LEU A 53 7.80 -1.38 -10.63
N THR A 54 8.71 -1.96 -11.41
CA THR A 54 9.02 -3.39 -11.37
C THR A 54 9.42 -3.82 -9.95
N ARG A 55 10.27 -3.03 -9.28
CA ARG A 55 10.65 -3.29 -7.90
C ARG A 55 9.46 -3.23 -6.95
N ALA A 56 8.62 -2.20 -7.06
CA ALA A 56 7.45 -2.02 -6.21
C ALA A 56 6.43 -3.17 -6.38
N LEU A 57 6.22 -3.67 -7.60
CA LEU A 57 5.34 -4.80 -7.86
C LEU A 57 5.90 -6.11 -7.28
N ALA A 58 7.22 -6.33 -7.40
CA ALA A 58 7.87 -7.48 -6.79
C ALA A 58 7.80 -7.43 -5.25
N ASP A 59 8.05 -6.27 -4.64
CA ASP A 59 7.95 -6.08 -3.20
C ASP A 59 6.49 -6.26 -2.72
N ARG A 60 5.50 -5.72 -3.45
CA ARG A 60 4.07 -5.95 -3.19
C ARG A 60 3.76 -7.44 -3.18
N GLN A 61 4.16 -8.18 -4.22
CA GLN A 61 3.88 -9.60 -4.32
C GLN A 61 4.51 -10.37 -3.14
N ALA A 62 5.76 -10.05 -2.77
CA ALA A 62 6.43 -10.68 -1.65
C ALA A 62 5.71 -10.43 -0.31
N LEU A 63 5.23 -9.20 -0.08
CA LEU A 63 4.47 -8.85 1.12
C LEU A 63 3.12 -9.58 1.17
N ILE A 64 2.41 -9.66 0.06
CA ILE A 64 1.15 -10.41 -0.03
C ILE A 64 1.37 -11.88 0.32
N GLN A 65 2.40 -12.51 -0.26
CA GLN A 65 2.72 -13.92 0.03
C GLN A 65 3.07 -14.14 1.51
N LEU A 66 3.80 -13.21 2.13
CA LEU A 66 4.09 -13.27 3.56
C LEU A 66 2.82 -13.16 4.42
N CYS A 67 1.88 -12.29 4.03
CA CYS A 67 0.59 -12.17 4.72
C CYS A 67 -0.26 -13.43 4.57
N LEU A 68 -0.33 -14.04 3.39
CA LEU A 68 -1.05 -15.30 3.18
C LEU A 68 -0.44 -16.43 4.02
N TYR A 69 0.90 -16.53 4.03
CA TYR A 69 1.63 -17.46 4.89
C TYR A 69 1.32 -17.27 6.38
N ALA A 70 1.20 -16.02 6.83
CA ALA A 70 0.88 -15.68 8.21
C ALA A 70 -0.58 -16.01 8.55
N LEU A 71 -1.51 -15.74 7.62
CA LEU A 71 -2.92 -16.09 7.74
C LEU A 71 -3.11 -17.59 7.93
N ASP A 72 -2.45 -18.41 7.11
CA ASP A 72 -2.53 -19.88 7.20
C ASP A 72 -1.98 -20.44 8.54
N ARG A 73 -1.11 -19.68 9.23
CA ARG A 73 -0.51 -20.07 10.52
C ARG A 73 -1.21 -19.46 11.72
N ALA A 74 -2.05 -18.46 11.52
CA ALA A 74 -2.73 -17.77 12.60
C ALA A 74 -3.68 -18.74 13.32
N ARG A 75 -3.58 -18.80 14.64
CA ARG A 75 -4.44 -19.63 15.50
C ARG A 75 -5.55 -18.83 16.18
N SER A 76 -5.51 -17.51 16.04
CA SER A 76 -6.48 -16.58 16.60
C SER A 76 -7.39 -16.05 15.50
N GLY A 77 -8.71 -16.20 15.69
CA GLY A 77 -9.70 -15.69 14.74
C GLY A 77 -9.58 -14.18 14.51
N GLY A 78 -9.30 -13.39 15.56
CA GLY A 78 -9.11 -11.94 15.41
C GLY A 78 -7.84 -11.56 14.63
N VAL A 79 -6.81 -12.41 14.64
CA VAL A 79 -5.61 -12.19 13.79
C VAL A 79 -5.92 -12.52 12.34
N VAL A 80 -6.63 -13.63 12.08
CA VAL A 80 -7.10 -13.99 10.72
C VAL A 80 -7.95 -12.86 10.15
N GLU A 81 -8.97 -12.41 10.89
CA GLU A 81 -9.87 -11.33 10.46
C GLU A 81 -9.09 -10.05 10.15
N ARG A 82 -8.15 -9.65 11.02
CA ARG A 82 -7.36 -8.44 10.80
C ARG A 82 -6.47 -8.54 9.55
N ILE A 83 -5.89 -9.70 9.28
CA ILE A 83 -5.08 -9.91 8.08
C ILE A 83 -5.97 -9.89 6.83
N GLU A 84 -7.11 -10.60 6.84
CA GLU A 84 -8.05 -10.59 5.71
C GLU A 84 -8.57 -9.17 5.41
N GLN A 85 -8.96 -8.40 6.43
CA GLN A 85 -9.39 -7.02 6.27
C GLN A 85 -8.29 -6.11 5.71
N GLY A 86 -7.05 -6.29 6.19
CA GLY A 86 -5.90 -5.53 5.70
C GLY A 86 -5.57 -5.84 4.23
N LEU A 87 -5.63 -7.12 3.84
CA LEU A 87 -5.47 -7.57 2.47
C LEU A 87 -6.59 -7.02 1.56
N ALA A 88 -7.84 -7.09 2.01
CA ALA A 88 -8.97 -6.55 1.26
C ALA A 88 -8.85 -5.05 1.02
N GLY A 89 -8.32 -4.30 1.99
CA GLY A 89 -8.07 -2.86 1.87
C GLY A 89 -7.08 -2.48 0.77
N ILE A 90 -6.25 -3.41 0.29
CA ILE A 90 -5.32 -3.20 -0.82
C ILE A 90 -5.73 -3.95 -2.10
N GLY A 91 -6.95 -4.49 -2.15
CA GLY A 91 -7.49 -5.21 -3.31
C GLY A 91 -7.20 -6.71 -3.33
N VAL A 92 -6.62 -7.28 -2.27
CA VAL A 92 -6.42 -8.73 -2.16
C VAL A 92 -7.61 -9.35 -1.44
N THR A 93 -8.47 -10.04 -2.18
CA THR A 93 -9.76 -10.55 -1.67
C THR A 93 -9.79 -12.06 -1.58
N ALA A 94 -10.46 -12.56 -0.54
CA ALA A 94 -10.71 -13.98 -0.37
C ALA A 94 -11.77 -14.48 -1.37
N VAL A 95 -11.51 -15.65 -1.96
CA VAL A 95 -12.37 -16.31 -2.95
C VAL A 95 -13.01 -17.53 -2.31
N ARG A 96 -14.34 -17.53 -2.24
CA ARG A 96 -15.19 -18.60 -1.67
C ARG A 96 -16.36 -18.85 -2.63
N PRO A 97 -16.19 -19.70 -3.67
CA PRO A 97 -17.16 -19.84 -4.75
C PRO A 97 -18.35 -20.75 -4.40
N ASP A 98 -18.78 -20.78 -3.14
CA ASP A 98 -19.86 -21.65 -2.67
C ASP A 98 -21.15 -21.40 -3.47
N GLY A 99 -21.77 -22.48 -3.96
CA GLY A 99 -22.96 -22.40 -4.80
C GLY A 99 -22.73 -21.95 -6.25
N GLN A 100 -21.49 -21.65 -6.64
CA GLN A 100 -21.13 -21.32 -8.02
C GLN A 100 -20.80 -22.57 -8.84
N ARG A 101 -20.75 -22.44 -10.16
CA ARG A 101 -20.28 -23.52 -11.04
C ARG A 101 -18.80 -23.79 -10.78
N PHE A 102 -18.44 -25.06 -10.67
CA PHE A 102 -17.04 -25.44 -10.62
C PHE A 102 -16.36 -25.12 -11.95
N ASP A 103 -15.22 -24.43 -11.87
CA ASP A 103 -14.39 -24.09 -13.01
C ASP A 103 -12.93 -24.51 -12.71
N PRO A 104 -12.40 -25.54 -13.38
CA PRO A 104 -11.03 -26.02 -13.16
C PRO A 104 -9.93 -24.98 -13.47
N SER A 105 -10.25 -23.89 -14.17
CA SER A 105 -9.27 -22.84 -14.48
C SER A 105 -8.99 -21.93 -13.28
N CYS A 106 -9.92 -21.85 -12.32
CA CYS A 106 -9.79 -20.98 -11.15
C CYS A 106 -10.05 -21.70 -9.82
N HIS A 107 -10.55 -22.94 -9.83
CA HIS A 107 -10.82 -23.76 -8.63
C HIS A 107 -10.01 -25.06 -8.64
N GLU A 108 -9.61 -25.52 -7.45
CA GLU A 108 -9.01 -26.84 -7.23
C GLU A 108 -10.03 -27.77 -6.59
N ALA A 109 -10.29 -28.95 -7.18
CA ALA A 109 -11.22 -29.92 -6.60
C ALA A 109 -10.52 -30.76 -5.51
N GLY A 110 -10.89 -30.54 -4.25
CA GLY A 110 -10.43 -31.32 -3.10
C GLY A 110 -11.24 -32.60 -2.86
N GLY A 111 -12.50 -32.61 -3.31
CA GLY A 111 -13.39 -33.75 -3.14
C GLY A 111 -14.73 -33.61 -3.85
N ALA A 112 -15.61 -34.59 -3.64
CA ALA A 112 -16.94 -34.60 -4.21
C ALA A 112 -18.01 -35.00 -3.18
N VAL A 113 -19.18 -34.36 -3.28
CA VAL A 113 -20.36 -34.66 -2.46
C VAL A 113 -21.43 -35.26 -3.36
N LEU A 114 -21.92 -36.46 -3.02
CA LEU A 114 -22.99 -37.08 -3.80
C LEU A 114 -24.30 -36.31 -3.63
N THR A 115 -25.01 -36.09 -4.73
CA THR A 115 -26.35 -35.48 -4.73
C THR A 115 -27.29 -36.22 -5.68
N ASP A 116 -28.56 -36.30 -5.29
CA ASP A 116 -29.64 -36.79 -6.14
C ASP A 116 -30.32 -35.61 -6.90
N ASP A 117 -29.99 -34.35 -6.57
CA ASP A 117 -30.51 -33.16 -7.25
C ASP A 117 -29.68 -32.86 -8.51
N PRO A 118 -30.25 -33.00 -9.72
CA PRO A 118 -29.53 -32.75 -10.97
C PRO A 118 -29.15 -31.29 -11.18
N ALA A 119 -29.78 -30.33 -10.48
CA ALA A 119 -29.44 -28.91 -10.59
C ALA A 119 -28.09 -28.59 -9.91
N LEU A 120 -27.71 -29.37 -8.90
CA LEU A 120 -26.48 -29.20 -8.14
C LEU A 120 -25.26 -29.87 -8.79
N ASP A 121 -25.45 -30.80 -9.72
CA ASP A 121 -24.35 -31.48 -10.41
C ASP A 121 -23.34 -30.49 -11.03
N GLY A 122 -22.09 -30.54 -10.59
CA GLY A 122 -21.02 -29.62 -11.01
C GLY A 122 -21.04 -28.23 -10.34
N VAL A 123 -21.78 -28.07 -9.25
CA VAL A 123 -21.79 -26.86 -8.40
C VAL A 123 -20.83 -27.08 -7.22
N VAL A 124 -20.11 -26.02 -6.83
CA VAL A 124 -19.30 -26.01 -5.61
C VAL A 124 -20.20 -26.16 -4.39
N ALA A 125 -20.01 -27.24 -3.65
CA ALA A 125 -20.74 -27.52 -2.42
C ALA A 125 -20.20 -26.67 -1.26
N GLU A 126 -18.88 -26.68 -1.07
CA GLU A 126 -18.20 -25.96 0.01
C GLU A 126 -16.75 -25.66 -0.35
N THR A 127 -16.26 -24.51 0.10
CA THR A 127 -14.86 -24.11 0.05
C THR A 127 -14.12 -24.67 1.26
N GLU A 128 -13.31 -25.71 1.06
CA GLU A 128 -12.49 -26.32 2.12
C GLU A 128 -11.28 -25.44 2.48
N VAL A 129 -10.63 -24.88 1.46
CA VAL A 129 -9.50 -23.95 1.61
C VAL A 129 -9.80 -22.70 0.82
N VAL A 130 -9.79 -21.57 1.52
CA VAL A 130 -10.07 -20.26 0.94
C VAL A 130 -8.99 -19.88 -0.07
N GLY A 131 -9.43 -19.50 -1.28
CA GLY A 131 -8.58 -18.94 -2.31
C GLY A 131 -8.35 -17.44 -2.11
N PHE A 132 -7.40 -16.86 -2.83
CA PHE A 132 -7.15 -15.42 -2.81
C PHE A 132 -6.81 -14.90 -4.20
N ALA A 133 -7.29 -13.71 -4.51
CA ALA A 133 -6.97 -12.96 -5.72
C ALA A 133 -6.45 -11.57 -5.36
N ASP A 134 -5.41 -11.09 -6.05
CA ASP A 134 -5.02 -9.68 -6.06
C ASP A 134 -5.75 -9.01 -7.22
N HIS A 135 -6.81 -8.27 -6.90
CA HIS A 135 -7.75 -7.76 -7.89
C HIS A 135 -8.29 -8.94 -8.73
N GLU A 136 -8.08 -8.91 -10.05
CA GLU A 136 -8.50 -9.97 -10.96
C GLU A 136 -7.48 -11.12 -11.09
N GLN A 137 -6.28 -10.96 -10.53
CA GLN A 137 -5.22 -11.96 -10.63
C GLN A 137 -5.33 -12.98 -9.51
N LEU A 138 -5.68 -14.22 -9.86
CA LEU A 138 -5.70 -15.32 -8.91
C LEU A 138 -4.29 -15.57 -8.36
N LEU A 139 -4.14 -15.53 -7.03
CA LEU A 139 -2.90 -15.82 -6.32
C LEU A 139 -2.84 -17.28 -5.87
N ARG A 140 -3.99 -17.79 -5.39
CA ARG A 140 -4.18 -19.16 -4.92
C ARG A 140 -5.61 -19.57 -5.22
N ALA A 141 -5.78 -20.67 -5.94
CA ALA A 141 -7.10 -21.24 -6.17
C ALA A 141 -7.74 -21.69 -4.84
N PRO A 142 -9.05 -21.47 -4.64
CA PRO A 142 -9.75 -22.13 -3.56
C PRO A 142 -9.78 -23.64 -3.81
N VAL A 143 -9.60 -24.42 -2.73
CA VAL A 143 -9.86 -25.86 -2.74
C VAL A 143 -11.30 -26.07 -2.36
N VAL A 144 -12.04 -26.78 -3.20
CA VAL A 144 -13.49 -26.91 -3.10
C VAL A 144 -13.94 -28.36 -3.17
N THR A 145 -15.05 -28.67 -2.52
CA THR A 145 -15.82 -29.89 -2.81
C THR A 145 -16.90 -29.57 -3.83
N VAL A 146 -17.15 -30.51 -4.74
CA VAL A 146 -18.10 -30.32 -5.83
C VAL A 146 -19.22 -31.35 -5.72
N TYR A 147 -20.46 -30.93 -5.91
CA TYR A 147 -21.56 -31.86 -6.02
C TYR A 147 -21.42 -32.72 -7.30
N THR A 148 -21.51 -34.03 -7.14
CA THR A 148 -21.56 -34.99 -8.24
C THR A 148 -22.81 -35.82 -8.15
N LYS A 149 -23.42 -36.14 -9.31
CA LYS A 149 -24.48 -37.14 -9.36
C LYS A 149 -24.02 -38.47 -8.76
N ARG A 150 -24.97 -39.14 -8.14
CA ARG A 150 -24.82 -40.49 -7.60
C ARG A 150 -24.61 -41.55 -8.69
#